data_AF-A0A410MDK8-F1
#
_entry.id   AF-A0A410MDK8-F1
#
_cell.length_a   1.000
_cell.length_b   1.000
_cell.length_c   1.000
_cell.angle_alpha   90.00
_cell.angle_beta   90.00
_cell.angle_gamma   90.00
#
_symmetry.space_group_name_H-M   'P 1'
#
loop_
_entity.id
_entity.type
_entity.pdbx_description
1 polymer ?
#
loop_
_entity_poly.entity_id
_entity_poly.type
_entity_poly.pdbx_seq_one_letter_code
_entity_poly.pdbx_strand_id
1 'polypeptide(L)' 'MSQQLRDQLSKYKRKNNIKTPSPKKKRKRKSESYSQRDIEELMGINRPTYRRGRGGAIKQK' A
#
# COMPACT_ATOMS: atom_id res chain seq x y z
N MET A 1 4.28 -27.17 -21.54
CA MET A 1 5.48 -27.79 -20.93
C MET A 1 5.11 -29.22 -20.55
N SER A 2 5.74 -30.22 -21.19
CA SER A 2 5.44 -31.63 -20.93
C SER A 2 5.95 -32.07 -19.55
N GLN A 3 5.27 -33.04 -18.94
CA GLN A 3 5.64 -33.53 -17.60
C GLN A 3 7.01 -34.21 -17.61
N GLN A 4 7.33 -34.94 -18.70
CA GLN A 4 8.62 -35.58 -18.91
C GLN A 4 9.79 -34.59 -18.87
N LEU A 5 9.62 -33.42 -19.49
CA LEU A 5 10.65 -32.37 -19.51
C LEU A 5 10.88 -31.78 -18.11
N ARG A 6 9.82 -31.59 -17.32
CA ARG A 6 9.94 -31.11 -15.92
C ARG A 6 10.75 -32.07 -15.06
N ASP A 7 10.55 -33.38 -15.24
CA ASP A 7 11.26 -34.41 -14.48
C ASP A 7 12.75 -34.49 -14.86
N GLN A 8 13.05 -34.39 -16.16
CA GLN A 8 14.43 -34.33 -16.65
C GLN A 8 15.19 -33.13 -16.07
N LEU A 9 14.57 -31.94 -16.07
CA LEU A 9 15.15 -30.73 -15.50
C LEU A 9 15.35 -30.84 -13.98
N SER A 10 14.40 -31.44 -13.25
CA SER A 10 14.52 -31.67 -11.81
C SER A 10 15.69 -32.61 -11.46
N LYS A 11 15.85 -33.71 -12.22
CA LYS A 11 16.98 -34.64 -12.07
C LYS A 11 18.32 -33.96 -12.37
N TYR A 12 18.40 -33.20 -13.46
CA TYR A 12 19.60 -32.45 -13.83
C TYR A 12 20.01 -31.44 -12.74
N LYS A 13 19.04 -30.69 -12.21
CA LYS A 13 19.27 -29.70 -11.15
C LYS A 13 19.85 -30.33 -9.88
N ARG A 14 19.33 -31.50 -9.47
CA ARG A 14 19.81 -32.27 -8.31
C ARG A 14 21.24 -32.78 -8.52
N LYS A 15 21.53 -33.35 -9.70
CA LYS A 15 22.86 -33.89 -10.03
C LYS A 15 23.96 -32.82 -10.00
N ASN A 16 23.64 -31.60 -10.44
CA ASN A 16 24.61 -30.51 -10.57
C ASN A 16 24.61 -29.55 -9.36
N ASN A 17 23.93 -29.88 -8.26
CA ASN A 17 23.81 -29.02 -7.07
C ASN A 17 23.36 -27.57 -7.37
N ILE A 18 22.53 -27.38 -8.39
CA ILE A 18 22.06 -26.05 -8.81
C ILE A 18 21.03 -25.55 -7.80
N LYS A 19 21.45 -24.67 -6.89
CA LYS A 19 20.56 -23.99 -5.94
C LYS A 19 19.83 -22.85 -6.65
N THR A 20 18.53 -23.03 -6.91
CA THR A 20 17.68 -21.89 -7.30
C THR A 20 17.31 -21.10 -6.05
N PRO A 21 17.37 -19.76 -6.08
CA PRO A 21 16.80 -18.95 -5.02
C PRO A 21 15.33 -19.33 -4.82
N SER A 22 14.95 -19.70 -3.60
CA SER A 22 13.52 -19.84 -3.28
C SER A 22 12.85 -18.47 -3.50
N PRO A 23 11.64 -18.41 -4.06
CA PRO A 23 10.93 -17.14 -4.17
C PRO A 23 10.82 -16.53 -2.77
N LYS A 24 11.45 -15.37 -2.57
CA LYS A 24 11.37 -14.64 -1.31
C LYS A 24 9.88 -14.41 -1.02
N LYS A 25 9.39 -14.87 0.13
CA LYS A 25 8.01 -14.60 0.56
C LYS A 25 7.81 -13.09 0.52
N LYS A 26 6.88 -12.63 -0.33
CA LYS A 26 6.52 -11.20 -0.36
C LYS A 26 5.99 -10.85 1.03
N ARG A 27 6.72 -10.03 1.79
CA ARG A 27 6.20 -9.49 3.05
C ARG A 27 4.97 -8.66 2.69
N LYS A 28 3.81 -8.98 3.29
CA LYS A 28 2.64 -8.13 3.18
C LYS A 28 3.03 -6.76 3.74
N ARG A 29 3.06 -5.73 2.90
CA ARG A 29 3.22 -4.35 3.37
C ARG A 29 1.97 -4.02 4.16
N LYS A 30 2.13 -3.32 5.31
CA LYS A 30 0.98 -2.73 5.98
C LYS A 30 0.32 -1.77 4.98
N SER A 31 -0.99 -1.89 4.81
CA SER A 31 -1.75 -0.87 4.10
C SER A 31 -1.70 0.39 4.95
N GLU A 32 -1.21 1.48 4.36
CA GLU A 32 -1.31 2.80 4.96
C GLU A 32 -2.77 3.24 4.84
N SER A 33 -3.48 3.22 5.97
CA SER A 33 -4.88 3.66 6.06
C SER A 33 -4.95 4.90 6.93
N TYR A 34 -5.59 5.95 6.43
CA TYR A 34 -5.94 7.11 7.23
C TYR A 34 -7.09 6.78 8.19
N SER A 35 -7.05 7.35 9.39
CA SER A 35 -8.22 7.33 10.27
C SER A 35 -9.30 8.27 9.73
N GLN A 36 -10.54 8.11 10.17
CA GLN A 36 -11.64 8.98 9.78
C GLN A 36 -11.32 10.47 10.06
N ARG A 37 -10.65 10.76 11.19
CA ARG A 37 -10.22 12.11 11.54
C ARG A 37 -9.18 12.66 10.57
N ASP A 38 -8.20 11.83 10.19
CA ASP A 38 -7.16 12.25 9.23
C ASP A 38 -7.78 12.56 7.87
N ILE A 39 -8.79 11.78 7.45
CA ILE A 39 -9.57 12.05 6.23
C ILE A 39 -10.33 13.36 6.38
N GLU A 40 -11.02 13.59 7.49
CA GLU A 40 -11.77 14.83 7.73
C GLU A 40 -10.89 16.07 7.74
N GLU A 41 -9.70 15.97 8.33
CA GLU A 41 -8.71 17.05 8.34
C GLU A 41 -8.15 17.30 6.94
N LEU A 42 -7.77 16.24 6.23
CA LEU A 42 -7.26 16.31 4.85
C LEU A 42 -8.30 16.93 3.91
N MET A 43 -9.56 16.52 4.03
CA MET A 43 -10.69 17.04 3.26
C MET A 43 -11.13 18.43 3.73
N GLY A 44 -10.62 18.91 4.86
CA GLY A 44 -10.95 20.21 5.40
C GLY A 44 -12.37 20.33 5.94
N ILE A 45 -13.00 19.21 6.31
CA ILE A 45 -14.38 19.14 6.77
C ILE A 45 -14.58 20.00 8.03
N ASN A 46 -13.63 19.92 8.96
CA ASN A 46 -13.69 20.63 10.24
C ASN A 46 -12.98 22.01 10.20
N ARG A 47 -12.82 22.61 9.02
CA ARG A 47 -12.17 23.93 8.90
C ARG A 47 -13.09 25.05 9.42
N PRO A 48 -12.59 25.96 10.27
CA PRO A 48 -13.35 27.13 10.65
C PRO A 48 -13.61 28.01 9.44
N THR A 49 -14.86 28.43 9.26
CA THR A 49 -15.24 29.38 8.21
C THR A 49 -15.32 30.77 8.81
N TYR A 50 -14.85 31.78 8.06
CA TYR A 50 -14.84 33.17 8.51
C TYR A 50 -15.78 33.99 7.63
N ARG A 51 -16.62 34.83 8.25
CA ARG A 51 -17.51 35.74 7.54
C ARG A 51 -17.37 37.17 8.04
N ARG A 52 -17.59 38.14 7.16
CA ARG A 52 -17.77 39.54 7.53
C ARG A 52 -19.21 39.77 7.97
N GLY A 53 -19.39 40.35 9.15
CA GLY A 53 -20.68 40.83 9.63
C GLY A 53 -20.97 42.27 9.18
N ARG A 54 -22.15 42.78 9.53
CA ARG A 54 -22.57 44.17 9.22
C ARG A 54 -21.65 45.26 9.81
N GLY A 55 -20.83 44.94 10.81
CA GLY A 55 -19.85 45.85 11.43
C GLY A 55 -18.43 45.77 10.84
N GLY A 56 -18.24 45.14 9.68
CA GLY A 56 -16.94 45.10 8.98
C GLY A 56 -15.90 44.12 9.54
N ALA A 57 -15.97 43.79 10.83
CA ALA A 57 -15.08 42.79 11.44
C ALA A 57 -15.33 41.38 10.88
N ILE A 58 -14.24 40.66 10.59
CA ILE A 58 -14.26 39.24 10.24
C ILE A 58 -14.38 38.43 11.53
N LYS A 59 -15.36 37.53 11.60
CA LYS A 59 -15.53 36.60 12.73
C LYS A 59 -15.67 35.18 12.20
N GLN A 60 -15.23 34.21 12.99
CA GLN A 60 -15.55 32.81 12.73
C GLN A 60 -17.08 32.65 12.74
N LYS A 61 -17.61 31.96 11.75
CA LYS A 61 -19.05 31.71 11.59
C LYS A 61 -19.55 30.69 12.60
#